data_AF-A0A2V7X832-F1
#
_entry.id   AF-A0A2V7X832-F1
#
_cell.length_a   1.000
_cell.length_b   1.000
_cell.length_c   1.000
_cell.angle_alpha   90.00
_cell.angle_beta   90.00
_cell.angle_gamma   90.00
#
_symmetry.space_group_name_H-M   'P 1'
#
loop_
_entity.id
_entity.type
_entity.pdbx_description
1 polymer ?
#
loop_
_entity_poly.entity_id
_entity_poly.type
_entity_poly.pdbx_seq_one_letter_code
_entity_poly.pdbx_strand_id
1 'polypeptide(L)'
;IDVVDISSWGAAGGTKGREAEAEDEYEELSDDPQRWRIFAASVLFFLVAAGAGYFALFPDRWLPALKEAPWREIALGHVALGLLLIRGSDSMRKVVRVLVFLLTFSLFAVAAPVLLEGFQWRPLAILVSAWVMGSGLFFFLAGRPLRWSSIAMCLFWILAGAAGVGALGYVPTNGSPAFATTAGESKPDDRLAAPWSPSATAVTRELPLLSPRAAELVVSYVLDRPEAAFKQSYLLAANGMGRLSPQEAKELGELTSAVYAPLPPPNRRRLDGYMERVRGLQVTQPQEDREMTALVREAVLQLPESQRTRYQLLYEKALGASR
;
A
#
# COMPACT_ATOMS: atom_id res chain seq x y z
N ILE A 1 -0.55 60.42 -45.03
CA ILE A 1 -0.70 59.62 -43.80
C ILE A 1 -1.64 58.49 -44.17
N ASP A 2 -1.06 57.33 -44.45
CA ASP A 2 -1.79 56.13 -44.87
C ASP A 2 -2.62 55.58 -43.73
N VAL A 3 -3.88 55.29 -44.01
CA VAL A 3 -4.72 54.39 -43.22
C VAL A 3 -5.13 53.26 -44.15
N VAL A 4 -4.63 52.06 -43.84
CA VAL A 4 -4.94 50.82 -44.56
C VAL A 4 -6.30 50.32 -44.10
N ASP A 5 -7.24 50.15 -45.04
CA ASP A 5 -8.54 49.51 -44.83
C ASP A 5 -8.43 48.00 -45.11
N ILE A 6 -8.79 47.19 -44.11
CA ILE A 6 -8.57 45.74 -44.03
C ILE A 6 -9.84 44.95 -44.47
N SER A 7 -10.88 45.63 -44.95
CA SER A 7 -12.18 45.00 -45.21
C SER A 7 -12.30 44.17 -46.51
N SER A 8 -11.25 44.06 -47.33
CA SER A 8 -11.36 43.45 -48.67
C SER A 8 -10.51 42.19 -48.91
N TRP A 9 -9.91 41.59 -47.88
CA TRP A 9 -9.24 40.30 -48.04
C TRP A 9 -10.20 39.13 -47.90
N GLY A 10 -10.84 38.81 -49.03
CA GLY A 10 -11.09 37.42 -49.42
C GLY A 10 -12.41 36.80 -48.97
N ALA A 11 -13.46 37.04 -49.76
CA ALA A 11 -14.63 36.17 -49.84
C ALA A 11 -14.33 34.93 -50.70
N ALA A 12 -14.81 33.76 -50.28
CA ALA A 12 -15.20 32.67 -51.19
C ALA A 12 -16.25 31.75 -50.53
N GLY A 13 -17.52 31.92 -50.94
CA GLY A 13 -18.65 30.98 -50.74
C GLY A 13 -19.31 31.03 -49.36
N GLY A 14 -20.53 31.53 -49.13
CA GLY A 14 -21.65 31.71 -50.04
C GLY A 14 -22.56 30.48 -50.06
N THR A 15 -23.36 30.23 -49.01
CA THR A 15 -24.84 30.18 -49.05
C THR A 15 -25.45 29.66 -47.74
N LYS A 16 -26.49 30.39 -47.34
CA LYS A 16 -27.43 30.16 -46.23
C LYS A 16 -28.30 28.92 -46.51
N GLY A 17 -28.46 28.08 -45.48
CA GLY A 17 -29.73 28.05 -44.75
C GLY A 17 -30.95 27.44 -45.43
N ARG A 18 -30.83 26.31 -46.14
CA ARG A 18 -32.02 25.56 -46.60
C ARG A 18 -31.84 24.04 -46.71
N GLU A 19 -31.15 23.44 -45.73
CA GLU A 19 -31.07 21.96 -45.58
C GLU A 19 -31.27 21.51 -44.12
N ALA A 20 -31.75 22.39 -43.23
CA ALA A 20 -31.85 22.11 -41.79
C ALA A 20 -33.09 21.29 -41.36
N GLU A 21 -33.83 20.66 -42.27
CA GLU A 21 -35.06 19.90 -41.92
C GLU A 21 -35.15 18.51 -42.61
N ALA A 22 -34.05 17.98 -43.14
CA ALA A 22 -34.05 16.64 -43.76
C ALA A 22 -32.84 15.76 -43.38
N GLU A 23 -32.11 16.11 -42.31
CA GLU A 23 -30.94 15.36 -41.82
C GLU A 23 -31.14 14.76 -40.41
N ASP A 24 -32.37 14.72 -39.89
CA ASP A 24 -32.65 14.17 -38.56
C ASP A 24 -32.77 12.64 -38.50
N GLU A 25 -32.50 11.90 -39.59
CA GLU A 25 -32.66 10.44 -39.59
C GLU A 25 -31.48 9.62 -40.14
N TYR A 26 -30.37 10.27 -40.46
CA TYR A 26 -29.12 9.57 -40.82
C TYR A 26 -27.90 10.32 -40.28
N GLU A 27 -27.85 10.60 -38.98
CA GLU A 27 -26.57 10.87 -38.29
C GLU A 27 -25.73 9.57 -38.32
N GLU A 28 -25.07 9.43 -39.46
CA GLU A 28 -23.96 8.56 -39.78
C GLU A 28 -23.04 8.41 -38.56
N LEU A 29 -22.62 7.16 -38.34
CA LEU A 29 -21.58 6.71 -37.43
C LEU A 29 -20.23 7.43 -37.69
N SER A 30 -20.17 8.74 -37.46
CA SER A 30 -18.92 9.44 -37.24
C SER A 30 -18.49 9.10 -35.82
N ASP A 31 -17.64 8.08 -35.74
CA ASP A 31 -17.01 7.59 -34.53
C ASP A 31 -16.08 8.71 -33.99
N ASP A 32 -16.69 9.69 -33.30
CA ASP A 32 -15.98 10.86 -32.76
C ASP A 32 -14.84 10.34 -31.87
N PRO A 33 -13.56 10.58 -32.22
CA PRO A 33 -12.41 10.14 -31.44
C PRO A 33 -12.47 10.58 -29.97
N GLN A 34 -13.30 11.57 -29.65
CA GLN A 34 -13.54 12.04 -28.31
C GLN A 34 -14.57 11.19 -27.53
N ARG A 35 -15.61 10.64 -28.18
CA ARG A 35 -16.66 9.84 -27.52
C ARG A 35 -16.12 8.53 -26.97
N TRP A 36 -15.34 7.78 -27.76
CA TRP A 36 -14.76 6.53 -27.28
C TRP A 36 -13.78 6.76 -26.12
N ARG A 37 -13.05 7.89 -26.10
CA ARG A 37 -12.15 8.25 -24.99
C ARG A 37 -12.92 8.52 -23.70
N ILE A 38 -14.07 9.18 -23.80
CA ILE A 38 -14.95 9.41 -22.65
C ILE A 38 -15.46 8.06 -22.12
N PHE A 39 -15.84 7.15 -23.01
CA PHE A 39 -16.24 5.80 -22.64
C PHE A 39 -15.09 5.00 -22.02
N ALA A 40 -13.89 5.04 -22.61
CA ALA A 40 -12.70 4.40 -22.04
C ALA A 40 -12.36 4.96 -20.64
N ALA A 41 -12.53 6.27 -20.43
CA ALA A 41 -12.37 6.88 -19.13
C ALA A 41 -13.41 6.37 -18.12
N SER A 42 -14.68 6.18 -18.52
CA SER A 42 -15.70 5.62 -17.64
C SER A 42 -15.33 4.21 -17.17
N VAL A 43 -14.83 3.36 -18.07
CA VAL A 43 -14.32 2.02 -17.75
C VAL A 43 -13.16 2.11 -16.76
N LEU A 44 -12.20 3.03 -16.96
CA LEU A 44 -11.10 3.24 -16.02
C LEU A 44 -11.60 3.63 -14.62
N PHE A 45 -12.60 4.51 -14.52
CA PHE A 45 -13.20 4.85 -13.22
C PHE A 45 -13.87 3.64 -12.55
N PHE A 46 -14.57 2.80 -13.31
CA PHE A 46 -15.14 1.56 -12.76
C PHE A 46 -14.07 0.57 -12.29
N LEU A 47 -12.95 0.47 -12.99
CA LEU A 47 -11.81 -0.36 -12.55
C LEU A 47 -11.19 0.16 -11.26
N VAL A 48 -10.99 1.48 -11.15
CA VAL A 48 -10.51 2.09 -9.90
C VAL A 48 -11.52 1.89 -8.77
N ALA A 49 -12.82 2.04 -9.04
CA ALA A 49 -13.88 1.78 -8.07
C ALA A 49 -13.89 0.32 -7.59
N ALA A 50 -13.69 -0.64 -8.50
CA ALA A 50 -13.60 -2.06 -8.15
C ALA A 50 -12.38 -2.34 -7.26
N GLY A 51 -11.22 -1.74 -7.58
CA GLY A 51 -10.03 -1.82 -6.73
C GLY A 51 -10.26 -1.22 -5.34
N ALA A 52 -10.84 -0.03 -5.26
CA ALA A 52 -11.18 0.60 -3.98
C ALA A 52 -12.23 -0.20 -3.19
N GLY A 53 -13.24 -0.75 -3.86
CA GLY A 53 -14.28 -1.59 -3.26
C GLY A 53 -13.71 -2.90 -2.71
N TYR A 54 -12.73 -3.49 -3.39
CA TYR A 54 -11.99 -4.63 -2.87
C TYR A 54 -11.31 -4.29 -1.53
N PHE A 55 -10.64 -3.15 -1.42
CA PHE A 55 -10.02 -2.73 -0.16
C PHE A 55 -11.03 -2.33 0.93
N ALA A 56 -12.21 -1.86 0.54
CA ALA A 56 -13.31 -1.64 1.49
C ALA A 56 -13.82 -2.95 2.12
N LEU A 57 -13.84 -4.04 1.34
CA LEU A 57 -14.26 -5.37 1.81
C LEU A 57 -13.13 -6.11 2.56
N PHE A 58 -11.87 -5.83 2.20
CA PHE A 58 -10.69 -6.47 2.79
C PHE A 58 -9.69 -5.42 3.33
N PRO A 59 -10.06 -4.66 4.38
CA PRO A 59 -9.22 -3.58 4.91
C PRO A 59 -7.89 -4.09 5.48
N ASP A 60 -7.83 -5.35 5.91
CA ASP A 60 -6.60 -5.97 6.42
C ASP A 60 -5.57 -6.29 5.33
N ARG A 61 -5.96 -6.21 4.05
CA ARG A 61 -5.06 -6.35 2.89
C ARG A 61 -4.46 -5.02 2.47
N TRP A 62 -4.69 -3.96 3.24
CA TRP A 62 -4.20 -2.62 2.95
C TRP A 62 -3.14 -2.17 3.96
N LEU A 63 -2.21 -1.31 3.51
CA LEU A 63 -1.12 -0.79 4.32
C LEU A 63 -1.65 -0.15 5.63
N PRO A 64 -1.16 -0.57 6.82
CA PRO A 64 -1.65 -0.08 8.11
C PRO A 64 -1.58 1.44 8.30
N ALA A 65 -0.53 2.07 7.77
CA ALA A 65 -0.33 3.53 7.82
C ALA A 65 -1.41 4.33 7.05
N LEU A 66 -2.20 3.66 6.21
CA LEU A 66 -3.31 4.26 5.46
C LEU A 66 -4.61 3.48 5.73
N LYS A 67 -4.73 2.79 6.87
CA LYS A 67 -5.89 1.95 7.22
C LYS A 67 -7.18 2.75 7.38
N GLU A 68 -7.07 4.02 7.77
CA GLU A 68 -8.21 4.95 7.91
C GLU A 68 -8.70 5.53 6.58
N ALA A 69 -8.11 5.11 5.45
CA ALA A 69 -8.57 5.56 4.15
C ALA A 69 -10.05 5.17 3.94
N PRO A 70 -10.93 6.12 3.55
CA PRO A 70 -12.36 5.89 3.39
C PRO A 70 -12.65 5.15 2.07
N TRP A 71 -12.24 3.88 1.99
CA TRP A 71 -12.27 3.06 0.76
C TRP A 71 -13.66 2.95 0.14
N ARG A 72 -14.71 2.89 0.97
CA ARG A 72 -16.09 2.84 0.52
C ARG A 72 -16.50 4.14 -0.18
N GLU A 73 -16.20 5.27 0.42
CA GLU A 73 -16.51 6.59 -0.12
C GLU A 73 -15.69 6.85 -1.39
N ILE A 74 -14.42 6.42 -1.43
CA ILE A 74 -13.58 6.46 -2.63
C ILE A 74 -14.20 5.62 -3.75
N ALA A 75 -14.62 4.39 -3.47
CA ALA A 75 -15.25 3.51 -4.47
C ALA A 75 -16.55 4.12 -5.02
N LEU A 76 -17.44 4.59 -4.15
CA LEU A 76 -18.71 5.22 -4.54
C LEU A 76 -18.46 6.51 -5.34
N GLY A 77 -17.48 7.32 -4.94
CA GLY A 77 -17.08 8.51 -5.69
C GLY A 77 -16.64 8.17 -7.11
N HIS A 78 -15.81 7.13 -7.29
CA HIS A 78 -15.36 6.71 -8.62
C HIS A 78 -16.49 6.11 -9.46
N VAL A 79 -17.44 5.37 -8.85
CA VAL A 79 -18.66 4.92 -9.55
C VAL A 79 -19.46 6.12 -10.06
N ALA A 80 -19.67 7.14 -9.22
CA ALA A 80 -20.40 8.35 -9.62
C ALA A 80 -19.70 9.07 -10.79
N LEU A 81 -18.37 9.21 -10.75
CA LEU A 81 -17.59 9.77 -11.86
C LEU A 81 -17.70 8.94 -13.14
N GLY A 82 -17.66 7.60 -13.04
CA GLY A 82 -17.86 6.69 -14.16
C GLY A 82 -19.24 6.86 -14.80
N LEU A 83 -20.30 6.89 -13.99
CA LEU A 83 -21.68 7.09 -14.43
C LEU A 83 -21.88 8.44 -15.15
N LEU A 84 -21.27 9.51 -14.66
CA LEU A 84 -21.32 10.83 -15.31
C LEU A 84 -20.72 10.81 -16.73
N LEU A 85 -19.76 9.92 -16.99
CA LEU A 85 -19.11 9.78 -18.29
C LEU A 85 -19.82 8.81 -19.24
N ILE A 86 -20.67 7.89 -18.77
CA ILE A 86 -21.35 6.89 -19.63
C ILE A 86 -22.12 7.55 -20.76
N ARG A 87 -22.76 8.69 -20.49
CA ARG A 87 -23.58 9.40 -21.50
C ARG A 87 -22.75 10.09 -22.59
N GLY A 88 -21.42 10.10 -22.51
CA GLY A 88 -20.56 10.69 -23.53
C GLY A 88 -20.65 12.22 -23.61
N SER A 89 -21.24 12.88 -22.61
CA SER A 89 -21.49 14.32 -22.63
C SER A 89 -20.21 15.13 -22.37
N ASP A 90 -19.95 16.09 -23.25
CA ASP A 90 -18.84 17.03 -23.16
C ASP A 90 -18.86 17.89 -21.89
N SER A 91 -20.05 18.25 -21.41
CA SER A 91 -20.24 19.01 -20.17
C SER A 91 -19.88 18.17 -18.95
N MET A 92 -20.34 16.92 -18.90
CA MET A 92 -20.03 16.01 -17.80
C MET A 92 -18.55 15.67 -17.76
N ARG A 93 -17.89 15.49 -18.91
CA ARG A 93 -16.43 15.33 -19.00
C ARG A 93 -15.69 16.49 -18.32
N LYS A 94 -16.09 17.75 -18.58
CA LYS A 94 -15.46 18.93 -17.96
C LYS A 94 -15.62 18.91 -16.44
N VAL A 95 -16.82 18.59 -15.94
CA VAL A 95 -17.10 18.45 -14.51
C VAL A 95 -16.20 17.37 -13.89
N VAL A 96 -16.18 16.16 -14.47
CA VAL A 96 -15.35 15.05 -13.99
C VAL A 96 -13.87 15.41 -14.02
N ARG A 97 -13.40 16.11 -15.05
CA ARG A 97 -12.01 16.58 -15.13
C ARG A 97 -11.66 17.54 -14.00
N VAL A 98 -12.55 18.47 -13.66
CA VAL A 98 -12.35 19.37 -12.50
C VAL A 98 -12.34 18.59 -11.20
N LEU A 99 -13.25 17.63 -11.03
CA LEU A 99 -13.29 16.77 -9.84
C LEU A 99 -12.01 15.93 -9.69
N VAL A 100 -11.50 15.34 -10.77
CA VAL A 100 -10.22 14.62 -10.79
C VAL A 100 -9.06 15.53 -10.39
N PHE A 101 -9.04 16.77 -10.89
CA PHE A 101 -8.03 17.76 -10.50
C PHE A 101 -8.08 18.04 -9.00
N LEU A 102 -9.27 18.33 -8.46
CA LEU A 102 -9.45 18.58 -7.02
C LEU A 102 -9.06 17.37 -6.17
N LEU A 103 -9.46 16.16 -6.57
CA LEU A 103 -9.07 14.92 -5.89
C LEU A 103 -7.56 14.73 -5.90
N THR A 104 -6.91 14.97 -7.04
CA THR A 104 -5.45 14.84 -7.19
C THR A 104 -4.71 15.83 -6.29
N PHE A 105 -5.21 17.08 -6.17
CA PHE A 105 -4.65 18.07 -5.27
C PHE A 105 -4.94 17.79 -3.78
N SER A 106 -6.07 17.16 -3.47
CA SER A 106 -6.38 16.79 -2.08
C SER A 106 -5.38 15.78 -1.48
N LEU A 107 -4.66 15.02 -2.32
CA LEU A 107 -3.61 14.10 -1.87
C LEU A 107 -2.48 14.81 -1.12
N PHE A 108 -2.19 16.08 -1.42
CA PHE A 108 -1.19 16.86 -0.69
C PHE A 108 -1.60 17.12 0.76
N ALA A 109 -2.90 17.30 1.02
CA ALA A 109 -3.41 17.45 2.38
C ALA A 109 -3.23 16.14 3.19
N VAL A 110 -3.36 14.99 2.53
CA VAL A 110 -3.13 13.67 3.14
C VAL A 110 -1.65 13.37 3.34
N ALA A 111 -0.76 13.94 2.52
CA ALA A 111 0.68 13.77 2.67
C ALA A 111 1.25 14.43 3.94
N ALA A 112 0.63 15.53 4.41
CA ALA A 112 1.10 16.25 5.59
C ALA A 112 1.11 15.43 6.89
N PRO A 113 0.03 14.75 7.33
CA PRO A 113 0.06 13.92 8.53
C PRO A 113 1.04 12.74 8.41
N VAL A 114 1.14 12.13 7.22
CA VAL A 114 2.11 11.05 6.94
C VAL A 114 3.56 11.50 7.17
N LEU A 115 3.89 12.76 6.89
CA LEU A 115 5.23 13.31 7.15
C LEU A 115 5.47 13.60 8.63
N LEU A 116 4.40 13.92 9.39
CA LEU A 116 4.46 14.29 10.81
C LEU A 116 4.58 13.07 11.73
N GLU A 117 4.01 11.92 11.36
CA GLU A 117 4.06 10.67 12.13
C GLU A 117 5.41 9.91 12.01
N GLY A 118 6.35 10.46 11.22
CA GLY A 118 7.67 9.88 10.95
C GLY A 118 7.83 9.53 9.46
N PHE A 119 9.05 9.67 8.94
CA PHE A 119 9.31 9.48 7.51
C PHE A 119 9.14 8.01 7.09
N GLN A 120 7.92 7.65 6.65
CA GLN A 120 7.63 6.37 6.02
C GLN A 120 7.56 6.55 4.50
N TRP A 121 8.55 6.03 3.78
CA TRP A 121 8.63 6.19 2.33
C TRP A 121 7.49 5.49 1.57
N ARG A 122 6.92 4.41 2.13
CA ARG A 122 5.87 3.60 1.47
C ARG A 122 4.54 4.36 1.29
N PRO A 123 3.91 4.92 2.34
CA PRO A 123 2.73 5.77 2.17
C PRO A 123 2.96 6.94 1.21
N LEU A 124 4.12 7.60 1.29
CA LEU A 124 4.48 8.68 0.37
C LEU A 124 4.56 8.20 -1.07
N ALA A 125 5.17 7.04 -1.33
CA ALA A 125 5.25 6.46 -2.65
C ALA A 125 3.86 6.06 -3.19
N ILE A 126 2.93 5.61 -2.33
CA ILE A 126 1.52 5.37 -2.70
C ILE A 126 0.84 6.69 -3.10
N LEU A 127 0.99 7.74 -2.29
CA LEU A 127 0.40 9.06 -2.58
C LEU A 127 0.95 9.65 -3.88
N VAL A 128 2.26 9.53 -4.12
CA VAL A 128 2.88 9.93 -5.39
C VAL A 128 2.33 9.10 -6.56
N SER A 129 2.17 7.79 -6.39
CA SER A 129 1.60 6.91 -7.42
C SER A 129 0.14 7.27 -7.74
N ALA A 130 -0.67 7.55 -6.71
CA ALA A 130 -2.04 8.03 -6.86
C ALA A 130 -2.10 9.40 -7.55
N TRP A 131 -1.15 10.29 -7.25
CA TRP A 131 -1.04 11.60 -7.90
C TRP A 131 -0.67 11.49 -9.38
N VAL A 132 0.26 10.59 -9.72
CA VAL A 132 0.62 10.26 -11.12
C VAL A 132 -0.60 9.71 -11.87
N MET A 133 -1.35 8.79 -11.27
CA MET A 133 -2.58 8.24 -11.84
C MET A 133 -3.63 9.33 -12.09
N GLY A 134 -3.90 10.19 -11.09
CA GLY A 134 -4.84 11.30 -11.20
C GLY A 134 -4.44 12.32 -12.27
N SER A 135 -3.15 12.61 -12.38
CA SER A 135 -2.60 13.46 -13.43
C SER A 135 -2.81 12.86 -14.83
N GLY A 136 -2.56 11.55 -14.98
CA GLY A 136 -2.83 10.82 -16.21
C GLY A 136 -4.30 10.88 -16.62
N LEU A 137 -5.23 10.65 -15.68
CA LEU A 137 -6.67 10.77 -15.90
C LEU A 137 -7.09 12.19 -16.30
N PHE A 138 -6.53 13.22 -15.66
CA PHE A 138 -6.81 14.61 -15.97
C PHE A 138 -6.42 14.99 -17.41
N PHE A 139 -5.26 14.53 -17.87
CA PHE A 139 -4.82 14.75 -19.26
C PHE A 139 -5.59 13.88 -20.25
N PHE A 140 -5.93 12.65 -19.87
CA PHE A 140 -6.75 11.76 -20.70
C PHE A 140 -8.15 12.35 -20.97
N LEU A 141 -8.73 13.08 -20.02
CA LEU A 141 -10.01 13.79 -20.15
C LEU A 141 -9.92 15.16 -20.84
N ALA A 142 -8.75 15.53 -21.40
CA ALA A 142 -8.62 16.81 -22.09
C ALA A 142 -9.53 16.88 -23.33
N GLY A 143 -10.21 18.02 -23.50
CA GLY A 143 -11.13 18.29 -24.62
C GLY A 143 -10.46 18.54 -25.98
N ARG A 144 -9.13 18.34 -26.08
CA ARG A 144 -8.40 18.47 -27.34
C ARG A 144 -8.28 17.09 -27.99
N PRO A 145 -8.29 17.00 -29.33
CA PRO A 145 -7.95 15.76 -30.01
C PRO A 145 -6.51 15.37 -29.63
N LEU A 146 -6.36 14.22 -28.99
CA LEU A 146 -5.06 13.69 -28.61
C LEU A 146 -4.54 12.80 -29.74
N ARG A 147 -3.24 12.91 -30.04
CA ARG A 147 -2.57 11.93 -30.88
C ARG A 147 -2.54 10.58 -30.16
N TRP A 148 -2.53 9.49 -30.91
CA TRP A 148 -2.43 8.12 -30.35
C TRP A 148 -1.25 7.95 -29.38
N SER A 149 -0.10 8.60 -29.65
CA SER A 149 1.05 8.59 -28.74
C SER A 149 0.75 9.26 -27.40
N SER A 150 0.00 10.36 -27.39
CA SER A 150 -0.43 11.04 -26.16
C SER A 150 -1.46 10.21 -25.39
N ILE A 151 -2.36 9.52 -26.08
CA ILE A 151 -3.32 8.59 -25.48
C ILE A 151 -2.57 7.43 -24.79
N ALA A 152 -1.65 6.80 -25.51
CA ALA A 152 -0.82 5.71 -24.98
C ALA A 152 0.01 6.17 -23.78
N MET A 153 0.60 7.37 -23.84
CA MET A 153 1.33 7.97 -22.72
C MET A 153 0.43 8.20 -21.50
N CYS A 154 -0.79 8.73 -21.70
CA CYS A 154 -1.74 8.92 -20.59
C CYS A 154 -2.11 7.57 -19.96
N LEU A 155 -2.47 6.57 -20.78
CA LEU A 155 -2.81 5.23 -20.31
C LEU A 155 -1.64 4.58 -19.56
N PHE A 156 -0.42 4.73 -20.07
CA PHE A 156 0.79 4.26 -19.41
C PHE A 156 0.91 4.83 -17.99
N TRP A 157 0.76 6.16 -17.82
CA TRP A 157 0.86 6.78 -16.50
C TRP A 157 -0.31 6.44 -15.58
N ILE A 158 -1.52 6.28 -16.12
CA ILE A 158 -2.69 5.82 -15.35
C ILE A 158 -2.44 4.41 -14.81
N LEU A 159 -2.02 3.48 -15.67
CA LEU A 159 -1.77 2.10 -15.31
C LEU A 159 -0.55 1.97 -14.40
N ALA A 160 0.53 2.70 -14.66
CA ALA A 160 1.72 2.72 -13.80
C ALA A 160 1.41 3.27 -12.40
N GLY A 161 0.63 4.35 -12.32
CA GLY A 161 0.17 4.90 -11.04
C GLY A 161 -0.74 3.93 -10.29
N ALA A 162 -1.71 3.32 -10.97
CA ALA A 162 -2.59 2.31 -10.39
C ALA A 162 -1.81 1.06 -9.90
N ALA A 163 -0.85 0.59 -10.70
CA ALA A 163 0.04 -0.51 -10.34
C ALA A 163 0.91 -0.14 -9.14
N GLY A 164 1.42 1.10 -9.06
CA GLY A 164 2.16 1.60 -7.91
C GLY A 164 1.32 1.62 -6.63
N VAL A 165 0.08 2.10 -6.70
CA VAL A 165 -0.87 2.08 -5.57
C VAL A 165 -1.14 0.64 -5.12
N GLY A 166 -1.42 -0.27 -6.07
CA GLY A 166 -1.66 -1.67 -5.78
C GLY A 166 -0.44 -2.38 -5.19
N ALA A 167 0.72 -2.30 -5.85
CA ALA A 167 1.93 -3.03 -5.44
C ALA A 167 2.52 -2.54 -4.12
N LEU A 168 2.40 -1.25 -3.81
CA LEU A 168 2.94 -0.68 -2.57
C LEU A 168 1.93 -0.72 -1.42
N GLY A 169 0.63 -0.67 -1.72
CA GLY A 169 -0.44 -0.64 -0.73
C GLY A 169 -1.01 -2.01 -0.39
N TYR A 170 -0.96 -2.98 -1.30
CA TYR A 170 -1.44 -4.34 -1.08
C TYR A 170 -0.51 -5.10 -0.13
N VAL A 171 -1.11 -5.64 0.93
CA VAL A 171 -0.47 -6.56 1.86
C VAL A 171 -1.06 -7.95 1.59
N PRO A 172 -0.28 -8.90 1.02
CA PRO A 172 -0.76 -10.26 0.79
C PRO A 172 -1.23 -10.89 2.10
N THR A 173 -2.46 -11.41 2.08
CA THR A 173 -2.88 -12.35 3.13
C THR A 173 -2.23 -13.68 2.79
N ASN A 174 -1.10 -13.95 3.41
CA ASN A 174 -0.50 -15.28 3.35
C ASN A 174 -1.46 -16.26 4.03
N GLY A 175 -2.20 -17.02 3.20
CA GLY A 175 -2.98 -18.21 3.58
C GLY A 175 -3.77 -18.14 4.90
N SER A 176 -4.89 -17.42 4.92
CA SER A 176 -6.05 -17.93 5.65
C SER A 176 -6.96 -18.57 4.60
N PRO A 177 -7.07 -19.91 4.52
CA PRO A 177 -8.21 -20.47 3.82
C PRO A 177 -9.44 -19.97 4.59
N ALA A 178 -10.31 -19.27 3.86
CA ALA A 178 -11.64 -19.00 4.35
C ALA A 178 -12.20 -20.32 4.89
N PHE A 179 -12.56 -20.32 6.17
CA PHE A 179 -13.31 -21.39 6.81
C PHE A 179 -14.58 -21.63 5.98
N ALA A 180 -14.50 -22.58 5.05
CA ALA A 180 -15.64 -23.38 4.69
C ALA A 180 -15.91 -24.25 5.92
N THR A 181 -17.03 -23.98 6.57
CA THR A 181 -17.63 -24.77 7.62
C THR A 181 -17.81 -26.21 7.13
N THR A 182 -16.91 -27.10 7.51
CA THR A 182 -17.23 -28.52 7.70
C THR A 182 -16.35 -29.08 8.81
N ALA A 183 -17.03 -29.51 9.88
CA ALA A 183 -16.47 -30.31 10.95
C ALA A 183 -15.74 -31.54 10.37
N GLY A 184 -14.53 -31.76 10.85
CA GLY A 184 -13.70 -32.89 10.47
C GLY A 184 -12.37 -32.79 11.20
N GLU A 185 -12.31 -33.43 12.35
CA GLU A 185 -11.10 -33.63 13.12
C GLU A 185 -10.05 -34.33 12.25
N SER A 186 -9.01 -33.60 11.85
CA SER A 186 -7.85 -34.19 11.20
C SER A 186 -6.57 -33.55 11.70
N LYS A 187 -5.80 -34.40 12.38
CA LYS A 187 -4.41 -34.29 12.82
C LYS A 187 -3.55 -33.43 11.87
N PRO A 188 -2.62 -32.59 12.37
CA PRO A 188 -1.81 -31.74 11.50
C PRO A 188 -1.03 -32.60 10.51
N ASP A 189 -1.31 -32.39 9.24
CA ASP A 189 -0.65 -33.07 8.13
C ASP A 189 0.71 -32.38 7.92
N ASP A 190 1.78 -33.00 8.43
CA ASP A 190 3.19 -32.57 8.33
C ASP A 190 3.72 -32.47 6.88
N ARG A 191 2.86 -32.64 5.87
CA ARG A 191 3.23 -32.83 4.47
C ARG A 191 2.94 -31.63 3.55
N LEU A 192 2.41 -30.53 4.07
CA LEU A 192 2.14 -29.30 3.28
C LEU A 192 3.00 -28.09 3.67
N ALA A 193 3.97 -28.24 4.57
CA ALA A 193 5.03 -27.24 4.67
C ALA A 193 5.84 -27.28 3.37
N ALA A 194 5.72 -26.23 2.56
CA ALA A 194 6.70 -25.98 1.51
C ALA A 194 8.11 -26.11 2.13
N PRO A 195 9.10 -26.72 1.44
CA PRO A 195 10.42 -27.04 2.02
C PRO A 195 11.18 -25.85 2.63
N TRP A 196 10.69 -24.62 2.42
CA TRP A 196 11.30 -23.34 2.75
C TRP A 196 10.43 -22.45 3.65
N SER A 197 9.24 -22.88 4.09
CA SER A 197 8.47 -22.09 5.07
C SER A 197 9.05 -22.33 6.48
N PRO A 198 9.60 -21.31 7.16
CA PRO A 198 10.09 -21.47 8.52
C PRO A 198 8.93 -21.84 9.44
N SER A 199 8.96 -23.06 9.98
CA SER A 199 7.97 -23.47 10.97
C SER A 199 8.16 -22.66 12.26
N ALA A 200 7.09 -22.45 13.01
CA ALA A 200 7.17 -21.82 14.34
C ALA A 200 8.18 -22.56 15.25
N THR A 201 8.34 -23.87 15.07
CA THR A 201 9.33 -24.69 15.76
C THR A 201 10.77 -24.38 15.35
N ALA A 202 11.03 -24.08 14.08
CA ALA A 202 12.35 -23.64 13.63
C ALA A 202 12.69 -22.26 14.20
N VAL A 203 11.70 -21.35 14.22
CA VAL A 203 11.87 -20.00 14.77
C VAL A 203 12.10 -20.02 16.28
N THR A 204 11.39 -20.85 17.06
CA THR A 204 11.64 -20.96 18.51
C THR A 204 12.99 -21.58 18.85
N ARG A 205 13.54 -22.46 18.00
CA ARG A 205 14.92 -22.97 18.17
C ARG A 205 15.96 -21.88 17.97
N GLU A 206 15.75 -21.03 16.96
CA GLU A 206 16.66 -19.92 16.68
C GLU A 206 16.49 -18.75 17.65
N LEU A 207 15.28 -18.54 18.16
CA LEU A 207 14.93 -17.45 19.06
C LEU A 207 14.23 -18.00 20.30
N PRO A 208 15.00 -18.48 21.30
CA PRO A 208 14.47 -18.98 22.57
C PRO A 208 13.83 -17.88 23.42
N LEU A 209 13.83 -16.62 22.97
CA LEU A 209 13.04 -15.53 23.57
C LEU A 209 11.57 -15.57 23.13
N LEU A 210 11.24 -16.30 22.06
CA LEU A 210 9.88 -16.45 21.55
C LEU A 210 9.23 -17.69 22.16
N SER A 211 8.05 -17.52 22.72
CA SER A 211 7.13 -18.64 22.97
C SER A 211 6.64 -19.22 21.63
N PRO A 212 6.07 -20.44 21.62
CA PRO A 212 5.47 -21.01 20.40
C PRO A 212 4.43 -20.07 19.75
N ARG A 213 3.59 -19.44 20.58
CA ARG A 213 2.58 -18.49 20.12
C ARG A 213 3.20 -17.20 19.57
N ALA A 214 4.24 -16.67 20.21
CA ALA A 214 4.99 -15.54 19.70
C ALA A 214 5.71 -15.87 18.38
N ALA A 215 6.22 -17.08 18.22
CA ALA A 215 6.86 -17.52 16.99
C ALA A 215 5.87 -17.64 15.83
N GLU A 216 4.65 -18.14 16.06
CA GLU A 216 3.58 -18.13 15.04
C GLU A 216 3.27 -16.70 14.56
N LEU A 217 3.23 -15.74 15.50
CA LEU A 217 3.07 -14.33 15.15
C LEU A 217 4.21 -13.86 14.27
N VAL A 218 5.47 -14.08 14.66
CA VAL A 218 6.63 -13.62 13.91
C VAL A 218 6.71 -14.28 12.52
N VAL A 219 6.47 -15.59 12.41
CA VAL A 219 6.45 -16.35 11.15
C VAL A 219 5.53 -15.69 10.12
N SER A 220 4.36 -15.20 10.53
CA SER A 220 3.42 -14.53 9.62
C SER A 220 3.98 -13.27 8.94
N TYR A 221 5.04 -12.67 9.49
CA TYR A 221 5.70 -11.48 8.95
C TYR A 221 7.03 -11.76 8.22
N VAL A 222 7.60 -12.97 8.32
CA VAL A 222 8.95 -13.27 7.81
C VAL A 222 9.01 -14.41 6.79
N LEU A 223 7.89 -14.68 6.13
CA LEU A 223 7.72 -15.83 5.21
C LEU A 223 8.81 -15.97 4.14
N ASP A 224 9.31 -14.85 3.61
CA ASP A 224 10.34 -14.85 2.54
C ASP A 224 11.78 -14.68 3.06
N ARG A 225 11.97 -14.38 4.36
CA ARG A 225 13.28 -14.09 4.98
C ARG A 225 13.32 -14.56 6.44
N PRO A 226 13.47 -15.87 6.69
CA PRO A 226 13.50 -16.43 8.04
C PRO A 226 14.60 -15.82 8.92
N GLU A 227 15.72 -15.42 8.33
CA GLU A 227 16.82 -14.74 9.03
C GLU A 227 16.41 -13.40 9.66
N ALA A 228 15.36 -12.75 9.15
CA ALA A 228 14.84 -11.50 9.67
C ALA A 228 13.92 -11.69 10.88
N ALA A 229 13.70 -12.93 11.35
CA ALA A 229 12.82 -13.23 12.48
C ALA A 229 13.18 -12.42 13.74
N PHE A 230 14.47 -12.29 14.06
CA PHE A 230 14.90 -11.53 15.23
C PHE A 230 14.53 -10.05 15.09
N LYS A 231 14.95 -9.43 13.99
CA LYS A 231 14.64 -8.04 13.64
C LYS A 231 13.15 -7.76 13.73
N GLN A 232 12.35 -8.63 13.11
CA GLN A 232 10.91 -8.45 13.03
C GLN A 232 10.24 -8.62 14.40
N SER A 233 10.69 -9.60 15.18
CA SER A 233 10.19 -9.78 16.55
C SER A 233 10.47 -8.56 17.43
N TYR A 234 11.66 -7.96 17.29
CA TYR A 234 12.03 -6.76 18.03
C TYR A 234 11.18 -5.55 17.64
N LEU A 235 10.97 -5.31 16.34
CA LEU A 235 10.15 -4.19 15.87
C LEU A 235 8.68 -4.32 16.32
N LEU A 236 8.11 -5.52 16.22
CA LEU A 236 6.75 -5.80 16.69
C LEU A 236 6.64 -5.60 18.21
N ALA A 237 7.59 -6.13 18.99
CA ALA A 237 7.59 -5.97 20.44
C ALA A 237 7.74 -4.49 20.84
N ALA A 238 8.62 -3.74 20.18
CA ALA A 238 8.80 -2.30 20.41
C ALA A 238 7.52 -1.49 20.17
N ASN A 239 6.77 -1.81 19.11
CA ASN A 239 5.48 -1.15 18.82
C ASN A 239 4.41 -1.48 19.87
N GLY A 240 4.45 -2.67 20.46
CA GLY A 240 3.51 -3.07 21.52
C GLY A 240 3.86 -2.58 22.92
N MET A 241 5.07 -2.05 23.14
CA MET A 241 5.52 -1.58 24.46
C MET A 241 4.58 -0.56 25.10
N GLY A 242 3.99 0.34 24.31
CA GLY A 242 3.08 1.38 24.80
C GLY A 242 1.76 0.86 25.39
N ARG A 243 1.44 -0.42 25.17
CA ARG A 243 0.23 -1.08 25.69
C ARG A 243 0.51 -1.99 26.90
N LEU A 244 1.77 -2.13 27.30
CA LEU A 244 2.13 -2.78 28.56
C LEU A 244 1.86 -1.85 29.73
N SER A 245 1.57 -2.40 30.90
CA SER A 245 1.56 -1.58 32.11
C SER A 245 2.96 -1.04 32.41
N PRO A 246 3.10 0.09 33.13
CA PRO A 246 4.41 0.65 33.47
C PRO A 246 5.33 -0.34 34.20
N GLN A 247 4.75 -1.22 35.03
CA GLN A 247 5.51 -2.26 35.74
C GLN A 247 6.02 -3.34 34.79
N GLU A 248 5.20 -3.80 33.85
CA GLU A 248 5.58 -4.81 32.86
C GLU A 248 6.62 -4.27 31.87
N ALA A 249 6.50 -3.02 31.44
CA ALA A 249 7.47 -2.36 30.58
C ALA A 249 8.84 -2.24 31.28
N LYS A 250 8.84 -1.89 32.57
CA LYS A 250 10.05 -1.84 33.39
C LYS A 250 10.69 -3.23 33.53
N GLU A 251 9.91 -4.24 33.88
CA GLU A 251 10.38 -5.62 34.03
C GLU A 251 10.95 -6.17 32.71
N LEU A 252 10.29 -5.89 31.59
CA LEU A 252 10.78 -6.26 30.26
C LEU A 252 12.11 -5.58 29.92
N GLY A 253 12.29 -4.31 30.29
CA GLY A 253 13.56 -3.59 30.14
C GLY A 253 14.69 -4.14 31.02
N GLU A 254 14.38 -4.55 32.26
CA GLU A 254 15.33 -5.20 33.17
C GLU A 254 15.78 -6.57 32.63
N LEU A 255 14.84 -7.39 32.15
CA LEU A 255 15.14 -8.69 31.54
C LEU A 255 15.93 -8.55 30.24
N THR A 256 15.59 -7.58 29.39
CA THR A 256 16.35 -7.26 28.18
C THR A 256 17.78 -6.85 28.53
N SER A 257 17.95 -6.04 29.56
CA SER A 257 19.27 -5.62 30.05
C SER A 257 20.07 -6.81 30.60
N ALA A 258 19.41 -7.74 31.30
CA ALA A 258 20.01 -8.97 31.80
C ALA A 258 20.47 -9.91 30.68
N VAL A 259 19.77 -9.95 29.54
CA VAL A 259 20.22 -10.67 28.33
C VAL A 259 21.53 -10.07 27.81
N TYR A 260 21.67 -8.75 27.78
CA TYR A 260 22.85 -8.10 27.19
C TYR A 260 24.05 -8.00 28.14
N ALA A 261 23.82 -7.97 29.45
CA ALA A 261 24.87 -7.83 30.47
C ALA A 261 26.05 -8.81 30.32
N PRO A 262 25.84 -10.13 30.07
CA PRO A 262 26.94 -11.09 29.98
C PRO A 262 27.70 -11.06 28.64
N LEU A 263 27.20 -10.35 27.63
CA LEU A 263 27.86 -10.29 26.33
C LEU A 263 29.24 -9.59 26.42
N PRO A 264 30.27 -10.08 25.70
CA PRO A 264 31.55 -9.38 25.61
C PRO A 264 31.37 -7.94 25.10
N PRO A 265 32.16 -6.95 25.57
CA PRO A 265 32.09 -5.56 25.11
C PRO A 265 32.10 -5.35 23.57
N PRO A 266 32.90 -6.08 22.76
CA PRO A 266 32.82 -5.95 21.30
C PRO A 266 31.48 -6.43 20.74
N ASN A 267 30.91 -7.50 21.30
CA ASN A 267 29.63 -8.05 20.85
C ASN A 267 28.46 -7.14 21.25
N ARG A 268 28.49 -6.54 22.45
CA ARG A 268 27.53 -5.51 22.86
C ARG A 268 27.52 -4.33 21.91
N ARG A 269 28.69 -3.74 21.62
CA ARG A 269 28.80 -2.62 20.67
C ARG A 269 28.29 -2.96 19.27
N ARG A 270 28.57 -4.17 18.78
CA ARG A 270 28.04 -4.65 17.49
C ARG A 270 26.51 -4.74 17.52
N LEU A 271 25.95 -5.34 18.57
CA LEU A 271 24.52 -5.47 18.74
C LEU A 271 23.84 -4.11 18.91
N ASP A 272 24.39 -3.20 19.71
CA ASP A 272 23.86 -1.85 19.89
C ASP A 272 23.79 -1.08 18.56
N GLY A 273 24.87 -1.12 17.78
CA GLY A 273 24.91 -0.49 16.45
C GLY A 273 23.93 -1.15 15.47
N TYR A 274 23.75 -2.47 15.53
CA TYR A 274 22.71 -3.16 14.76
C TYR A 274 21.31 -2.72 15.19
N MET A 275 21.02 -2.66 16.48
CA MET A 275 19.72 -2.28 17.02
C MET A 275 19.38 -0.81 16.77
N GLU A 276 20.38 0.07 16.75
CA GLU A 276 20.24 1.46 16.31
C GLU A 276 19.84 1.53 14.83
N ARG A 277 20.49 0.75 13.95
CA ARG A 277 20.11 0.64 12.54
C ARG A 277 18.70 0.08 12.35
N VAL A 278 18.33 -0.95 13.10
CA VAL A 278 16.99 -1.55 13.07
C VAL A 278 15.93 -0.53 13.50
N ARG A 279 16.17 0.21 14.60
CA ARG A 279 15.27 1.30 15.05
C ARG A 279 15.18 2.43 14.03
N GLY A 280 16.30 2.77 13.39
CA GLY A 280 16.35 3.74 12.28
C GLY A 280 15.81 3.22 10.94
N LEU A 281 15.23 2.01 10.91
CA LEU A 281 14.70 1.35 9.71
C LEU A 281 15.71 1.25 8.56
N GLN A 282 17.00 1.18 8.88
CA GLN A 282 18.05 1.01 7.89
C GLN A 282 18.08 -0.43 7.36
N VAL A 283 18.60 -0.58 6.14
CA VAL A 283 18.76 -1.89 5.49
C VAL A 283 19.88 -2.66 6.20
N THR A 284 19.54 -3.84 6.70
CA THR A 284 20.49 -4.81 7.28
C THR A 284 20.71 -5.96 6.29
N GLN A 285 21.87 -6.58 6.33
CA GLN A 285 22.19 -7.69 5.41
C GLN A 285 21.71 -9.04 5.97
N PRO A 286 21.28 -10.01 5.13
CA PRO A 286 20.86 -11.33 5.62
C PRO A 286 21.91 -12.10 6.42
N GLN A 287 23.19 -11.90 6.13
CA GLN A 287 24.29 -12.49 6.90
C GLN A 287 24.41 -11.86 8.29
N GLU A 288 24.26 -10.54 8.36
CA GLU A 288 24.30 -9.78 9.60
C GLU A 288 23.10 -10.14 10.50
N ASP A 289 21.90 -10.26 9.94
CA ASP A 289 20.70 -10.67 10.68
C ASP A 289 20.86 -12.08 11.30
N ARG A 290 21.51 -13.01 10.58
CA ARG A 290 21.84 -14.35 11.12
C ARG A 290 22.84 -14.29 12.27
N GLU A 291 23.90 -13.50 12.12
CA GLU A 291 24.92 -13.34 13.17
C GLU A 291 24.33 -12.73 14.44
N MET A 292 23.48 -11.71 14.31
CA MET A 292 22.85 -11.06 15.46
C MET A 292 21.80 -11.96 16.11
N THR A 293 21.05 -12.73 15.31
CA THR A 293 20.12 -13.75 15.82
C THR A 293 20.86 -14.79 16.66
N ALA A 294 21.97 -15.33 16.15
CA ALA A 294 22.79 -16.30 16.87
C ALA A 294 23.36 -15.72 18.18
N LEU A 295 23.83 -14.47 18.14
CA LEU A 295 24.37 -13.77 19.31
C LEU A 295 23.31 -13.59 20.40
N VAL A 296 22.09 -13.19 20.03
CA VAL A 296 20.99 -12.99 20.97
C VAL A 296 20.47 -14.33 21.50
N ARG A 297 20.40 -15.35 20.65
CA ARG A 297 20.06 -16.72 21.06
C ARG A 297 20.97 -17.21 22.18
N GLU A 298 22.28 -17.10 22.00
CA GLU A 298 23.27 -17.49 23.01
C GLU A 298 23.10 -16.69 24.31
N ALA A 299 22.87 -15.39 24.21
CA ALA A 299 22.66 -14.52 25.36
C ALA A 299 21.38 -14.87 26.15
N VAL A 300 20.27 -15.16 25.47
CA VAL A 300 19.00 -15.55 26.10
C VAL A 300 19.10 -16.92 26.77
N LEU A 301 19.89 -17.84 26.21
CA LEU A 301 20.12 -19.14 26.80
C LEU A 301 20.95 -19.08 28.09
N GLN A 302 21.65 -17.98 28.36
CA GLN A 302 22.36 -17.76 29.62
C GLN A 302 21.45 -17.26 30.75
N LEU A 303 20.23 -16.78 30.44
CA LEU A 303 19.26 -16.44 31.48
C LEU A 303 18.78 -17.70 32.23
N PRO A 304 18.55 -17.61 33.55
CA PRO A 304 17.84 -18.64 34.31
C PRO A 304 16.49 -18.98 33.68
N GLU A 305 16.08 -20.23 33.75
CA GLU A 305 14.85 -20.72 33.11
C GLU A 305 13.61 -19.91 33.53
N SER A 306 13.46 -19.62 34.83
CA SER A 306 12.36 -18.79 35.35
C SER A 306 12.33 -17.38 34.75
N GLN A 307 13.50 -16.75 34.59
CA GLN A 307 13.61 -15.43 33.96
C GLN A 307 13.34 -15.51 32.46
N ARG A 308 13.78 -16.57 31.78
CA ARG A 308 13.51 -16.79 30.35
C ARG A 308 12.02 -16.99 30.09
N THR A 309 11.33 -17.80 30.89
CA THR A 309 9.86 -17.97 30.78
C THR A 309 9.14 -16.65 31.03
N ARG A 310 9.56 -15.89 32.04
CA ARG A 310 8.97 -14.58 32.31
C ARG A 310 9.21 -13.59 31.17
N TYR A 311 10.42 -13.60 30.62
CA TYR A 311 10.79 -12.80 29.46
C TYR A 311 9.95 -13.16 28.24
N GLN A 312 9.80 -14.44 27.92
CA GLN A 312 8.94 -14.94 26.83
C GLN A 312 7.48 -14.46 26.99
N LEU A 313 6.92 -14.54 28.20
CA LEU A 313 5.54 -14.10 28.46
C LEU A 313 5.33 -12.60 28.23
N LEU A 314 6.25 -11.77 28.75
CA LEU A 314 6.18 -10.32 28.56
C LEU A 314 6.43 -9.94 27.09
N TYR A 315 7.34 -10.63 26.43
CA TYR A 315 7.65 -10.44 25.01
C TYR A 315 6.47 -10.85 24.11
N GLU A 316 5.82 -11.98 24.40
CA GLU A 316 4.59 -12.40 23.74
C GLU A 316 3.47 -11.38 23.92
N LYS A 317 3.30 -10.85 25.14
CA LYS A 317 2.30 -9.81 25.41
C LYS A 317 2.57 -8.55 24.60
N ALA A 318 3.83 -8.11 24.53
CA ALA A 318 4.23 -6.98 23.70
C ALA A 318 3.95 -7.24 22.22
N LEU A 319 4.35 -8.40 21.69
CA LEU A 319 4.09 -8.80 20.32
C LEU A 319 2.59 -8.84 19.98
N GLY A 320 1.77 -9.44 20.84
CA GLY A 320 0.33 -9.52 20.66
C GLY A 320 -0.34 -8.14 20.69
N ALA A 321 0.20 -7.22 21.49
CA ALA A 321 -0.29 -5.86 21.59
C ALA A 321 0.12 -4.97 20.40
N SER A 322 0.99 -5.42 19.51
CA SER A 322 1.36 -4.68 18.29
C SER A 322 0.31 -4.74 17.16
N ARG A 323 -0.74 -5.55 17.34
CA ARG A 323 -1.88 -5.70 16.41
C ARG A 323 -2.92 -4.59 16.54
#